data_AF-A0A1V4JJB9-F1
#
_entry.id   AF-A0A1V4JJB9-F1
#
_cell.length_a   1.000
_cell.length_b   1.000
_cell.length_c   1.000
_cell.angle_alpha   90.00
_cell.angle_beta   90.00
_cell.angle_gamma   90.00
#
_symmetry.space_group_name_H-M   'P 1'
#
loop_
_entity.id
_entity.type
_entity.pdbx_description
1 polymer ?
#
loop_
_entity_poly.entity_id
_entity_poly.type
_entity_poly.pdbx_seq_one_letter_code
_entity_poly.pdbx_strand_id
1 'polypeptide(L)'
;MNEVLFHRRPRRHSRPGAVRKEGLSKCGRCKQAFYCNVECQKEDWPMHKLECSAMCAFGQNWNPSETVRLTARILAKQKTHPERTQSEKLLAVKEFESHLDKLDNEKRELIQNDIAALHHFYSKHLEYPDNAALVVLFAQVNCNGFTIEDEELSHLGSAIFPDVALMNHSCCPNVIVTYKGTLAEVRAVKEIEPGEEVFTSYIDLLYPTEDRNDRLRDSYFFNCDCRECVTKEKDKEKLEIRKLSDPPSAETVRDMIKYARNVIEEFRRAKHYKSPSELLEICELSLDKMGAVFEDSNVYMLHMMYQAMGVCLYVQDWEGALRYGQKIIRPYSKHYPSYSLNVASMWLKLGRLYMALENRTAGVKALKRAIAIMEGPGGLAEHAHQWEACPCKTWIVVYRGSSKFTVALAVLPTLTWETKVIKAKRCQRGLWRSWNKQDSKHPPSFSAASGGRK
;
A
#
# COMPACT_ATOMS: atom_id res chain seq x y z
N MET A 1 8.32 -0.22 18.66
CA MET A 1 8.08 1.24 18.58
C MET A 1 8.77 1.71 17.32
N ASN A 2 8.10 1.53 16.17
CA ASN A 2 8.81 1.37 14.91
C ASN A 2 8.42 2.46 13.92
N GLU A 3 9.46 2.90 13.23
CA GLU A 3 9.49 3.55 11.91
C GLU A 3 9.28 5.05 11.79
N VAL A 4 10.16 5.57 10.95
CA VAL A 4 10.24 6.93 10.50
C VAL A 4 9.31 7.10 9.31
N LEU A 5 8.23 7.86 9.49
CA LEU A 5 7.20 8.06 8.48
C LEU A 5 7.20 9.45 7.86
N PHE A 6 6.67 9.52 6.65
CA PHE A 6 6.22 10.76 6.03
C PHE A 6 4.73 10.99 6.14
N HIS A 7 4.35 12.27 6.08
CA HIS A 7 3.00 12.69 5.75
C HIS A 7 3.00 13.56 4.50
N ARG A 8 2.34 13.11 3.44
CA ARG A 8 1.60 14.01 2.53
C ARG A 8 0.08 13.85 2.60
N ARG A 9 -0.44 12.99 3.48
CA ARG A 9 -1.86 12.93 3.88
C ARG A 9 -1.95 12.50 5.36
N PRO A 10 -3.00 12.93 6.10
CA PRO A 10 -3.11 12.73 7.55
C PRO A 10 -3.12 11.23 7.91
N ARG A 11 -2.13 10.72 8.66
CA ARG A 11 -2.22 9.34 9.18
C ARG A 11 -3.05 9.27 10.44
N ARG A 12 -3.61 8.07 10.57
CA ARG A 12 -4.23 7.47 11.73
C ARG A 12 -3.20 6.50 12.31
N HIS A 13 -2.70 6.75 13.52
CA HIS A 13 -2.04 5.72 14.32
C HIS A 13 -3.13 4.93 15.05
N SER A 14 -3.64 3.85 14.45
CA SER A 14 -4.53 2.92 15.14
C SER A 14 -3.74 1.77 15.78
N ARG A 15 -4.06 1.46 17.04
CA ARG A 15 -3.70 0.17 17.65
C ARG A 15 -4.24 -0.98 16.79
N PRO A 16 -3.64 -2.19 16.88
CA PRO A 16 -4.19 -3.40 16.25
C PRO A 16 -5.69 -3.54 16.57
N GLY A 17 -6.55 -3.43 15.56
CA GLY A 17 -8.01 -3.59 15.70
C GLY A 17 -8.83 -2.31 15.83
N ALA A 18 -8.26 -1.10 15.78
CA ALA A 18 -9.07 0.13 15.87
C ALA A 18 -9.62 0.59 14.49
N VAL A 19 -10.96 0.67 14.43
CA VAL A 19 -11.79 1.20 13.33
C VAL A 19 -11.28 2.55 12.82
N ARG A 20 -11.46 2.79 11.52
CA ARG A 20 -11.17 4.06 10.82
C ARG A 20 -11.93 5.24 11.47
N LYS A 21 -11.39 5.84 12.54
CA LYS A 21 -12.02 6.97 13.25
C LYS A 21 -12.08 8.24 12.36
N GLU A 22 -13.28 8.72 12.06
CA GLU A 22 -13.50 10.08 11.54
C GLU A 22 -13.21 11.12 12.63
N GLY A 23 -12.70 12.31 12.26
CA GLY A 23 -12.38 13.39 13.20
C GLY A 23 -11.00 13.29 13.88
N LEU A 24 -9.92 13.30 13.09
CA LEU A 24 -8.56 13.36 13.64
C LEU A 24 -8.26 14.71 14.31
N SER A 25 -7.51 14.66 15.40
CA SER A 25 -7.05 15.83 16.14
C SER A 25 -5.90 16.51 15.39
N LYS A 26 -6.03 17.81 15.14
CA LYS A 26 -5.06 18.62 14.40
C LYS A 26 -4.02 19.22 15.34
N CYS A 27 -2.75 19.22 14.94
CA CYS A 27 -1.71 19.96 15.66
C CYS A 27 -2.06 21.45 15.74
N GLY A 28 -2.18 21.99 16.96
CA GLY A 28 -2.59 23.38 17.18
C GLY A 28 -1.64 24.42 16.59
N ARG A 29 -0.36 24.07 16.42
CA ARG A 29 0.69 24.98 15.91
C ARG A 29 0.73 25.03 14.38
N CYS A 30 1.14 23.94 13.74
CA CYS A 30 1.35 23.91 12.29
C CYS A 30 0.06 23.72 11.49
N LYS A 31 -0.99 23.17 12.11
CA LYS A 31 -2.27 22.82 11.46
C LYS A 31 -2.16 21.83 10.29
N GLN A 32 -0.99 21.21 10.09
CA GLN A 32 -0.67 20.34 8.95
C GLN A 32 -0.39 18.88 9.35
N ALA A 33 -0.31 18.58 10.65
CA ALA A 33 -0.23 17.22 11.18
C ALA A 33 -1.51 16.85 11.93
N PHE A 34 -1.90 15.58 11.84
CA PHE A 34 -3.17 15.06 12.34
C PHE A 34 -2.93 13.74 13.06
N TYR A 35 -3.65 13.52 14.16
CA TYR A 35 -3.43 12.38 15.06
C TYR A 35 -4.76 11.81 15.53
N CYS A 36 -4.75 10.53 15.93
CA CYS A 36 -5.93 9.88 16.52
C CYS A 36 -6.39 10.55 17.82
N ASN A 37 -5.42 10.98 18.64
CA ASN A 37 -5.60 11.53 19.98
C ASN A 37 -4.30 12.22 20.43
N VAL A 38 -4.31 12.75 21.66
CA VAL A 38 -3.18 13.46 22.27
C VAL A 38 -1.99 12.54 22.53
N GLU A 39 -2.24 11.24 22.79
CA GLU A 39 -1.18 10.25 22.99
C GLU A 39 -0.35 10.07 21.72
N CYS A 40 -1.00 9.87 20.57
CA CYS A 40 -0.30 9.76 19.28
C CYS A 40 0.47 11.04 18.93
N GLN A 41 -0.10 12.21 19.24
CA GLN A 41 0.59 13.50 19.03
C GLN A 41 1.85 13.61 19.90
N LYS A 42 1.79 13.16 21.16
CA LYS A 42 2.92 13.18 22.09
C LYS A 42 4.02 12.20 21.64
N GLU A 43 3.63 11.01 21.18
CA GLU A 43 4.56 9.98 20.70
C GLU A 43 5.29 10.39 19.41
N ASP A 44 4.63 11.07 18.47
CA ASP A 44 5.26 11.55 17.22
C ASP A 44 6.06 12.85 17.42
N TRP A 45 5.87 13.58 18.53
CA TRP A 45 6.54 14.87 18.76
C TRP A 45 8.06 14.88 18.54
N PRO A 46 8.85 13.87 18.96
CA PRO A 46 10.28 13.81 18.68
C PRO A 46 10.63 13.89 17.19
N MET A 47 9.76 13.40 16.30
CA MET A 47 9.92 13.48 14.85
C MET A 47 9.17 14.69 14.27
N HIS A 48 7.93 14.93 14.69
CA HIS A 48 7.13 16.07 14.21
C HIS A 48 7.80 17.42 14.47
N LYS A 49 8.51 17.59 15.60
CA LYS A 49 9.17 18.86 15.94
C LYS A 49 10.17 19.32 14.87
N LEU A 50 10.76 18.39 14.12
CA LEU A 50 11.68 18.66 13.01
C LEU A 50 11.00 19.50 11.92
N GLU A 51 9.71 19.26 11.69
CA GLU A 51 8.93 19.88 10.62
C GLU A 51 7.97 20.95 11.14
N CYS A 52 7.48 20.83 12.38
CA CYS A 52 6.39 21.65 12.91
C CYS A 52 6.69 23.16 12.85
N SER A 53 7.86 23.57 13.31
CA SER A 53 8.29 24.97 13.27
C SER A 53 8.67 25.40 11.85
N ALA A 54 9.26 24.52 11.06
CA ALA A 54 9.70 24.80 9.69
C ALA A 54 8.49 25.05 8.78
N MET A 55 7.45 24.21 8.85
CA MET A 55 6.20 24.39 8.11
C MET A 55 5.53 25.74 8.41
N CYS A 56 5.59 26.23 9.66
CA CYS A 56 5.10 27.56 10.00
C CYS A 56 5.96 28.68 9.44
N ALA A 57 7.29 28.53 9.47
CA ALA A 57 8.23 29.57 9.06
C ALA A 57 8.32 29.72 7.54
N PHE A 58 8.40 28.60 6.81
CA PHE A 58 8.52 28.60 5.36
C PHE A 58 7.17 28.69 4.64
N GLY A 59 6.06 28.32 5.30
CA GLY A 59 4.72 28.39 4.72
C GLY A 59 4.63 27.63 3.39
N GLN A 60 4.24 28.32 2.31
CA GLN A 60 4.15 27.74 0.96
C GLN A 60 5.51 27.33 0.37
N ASN A 61 6.61 27.91 0.88
CA ASN A 61 7.96 27.56 0.45
C ASN A 61 8.50 26.31 1.14
N TRP A 62 7.74 25.70 2.06
CA TRP A 62 8.12 24.41 2.64
C TRP A 62 7.88 23.29 1.63
N ASN A 63 8.94 22.86 0.95
CA ASN A 63 8.85 21.87 -0.12
C ASN A 63 9.98 20.82 -0.12
N PRO A 64 10.50 20.33 1.03
CA PRO A 64 11.47 19.23 1.00
C PRO A 64 10.90 18.01 0.28
N SER A 65 11.75 17.33 -0.50
CA SER A 65 11.42 16.04 -1.13
C SER A 65 11.00 15.04 -0.07
N GLU A 66 10.34 13.94 -0.47
CA GLU A 66 10.07 12.87 0.49
C GLU A 66 11.41 12.37 1.02
N THR A 67 12.30 11.78 0.24
CA THR A 67 13.65 11.33 0.67
C THR A 67 14.33 12.21 1.74
N VAL A 68 14.39 13.54 1.56
CA VAL A 68 14.96 14.49 2.54
C VAL A 68 14.35 14.39 3.95
N ARG A 69 13.01 14.31 4.09
CA ARG A 69 12.41 14.23 5.44
C ARG A 69 12.61 12.84 6.08
N LEU A 70 12.95 11.79 5.29
CA LEU A 70 13.23 10.42 5.76
C LEU A 70 14.56 10.51 6.44
N THR A 71 15.53 11.01 5.68
CA THR A 71 16.91 11.22 6.08
C THR A 71 16.98 12.11 7.32
N ALA A 72 16.22 13.21 7.36
CA ALA A 72 16.15 14.08 8.53
C ALA A 72 15.73 13.31 9.80
N ARG A 73 14.70 12.46 9.69
CA ARG A 73 14.20 11.66 10.81
C ARG A 73 15.10 10.45 11.13
N ILE A 74 15.81 9.87 10.16
CA ILE A 74 16.86 8.87 10.39
C ILE A 74 17.98 9.48 11.24
N LEU A 75 18.48 10.66 10.85
CA LEU A 75 19.51 11.39 11.62
C LEU A 75 19.03 11.68 13.05
N ALA A 76 17.78 12.15 13.21
CA ALA A 76 17.19 12.35 14.54
C ALA A 76 17.07 11.04 15.35
N LYS A 77 16.75 9.91 14.67
CA LYS A 77 16.67 8.59 15.32
C LYS A 77 18.05 8.09 15.74
N GLN A 78 19.07 8.20 14.89
CA GLN A 78 20.45 7.83 15.19
C GLN A 78 21.01 8.63 16.37
N LYS A 79 20.65 9.91 16.49
CA LYS A 79 21.04 10.74 17.64
C LYS A 79 20.38 10.30 18.94
N THR A 80 19.10 9.96 18.90
CA THR A 80 18.31 9.61 20.10
C THR A 80 18.47 8.14 20.51
N HIS A 81 18.79 7.27 19.57
CA HIS A 81 18.99 5.84 19.75
C HIS A 81 20.19 5.39 18.88
N PRO A 82 21.43 5.60 19.35
CA PRO A 82 22.63 5.26 18.59
C PRO A 82 22.90 3.75 18.55
N GLU A 83 22.30 3.00 19.47
CA GLU A 83 22.38 1.54 19.54
C GLU A 83 21.36 0.86 18.64
N ARG A 84 21.62 -0.42 18.35
CA ARG A 84 20.78 -1.26 17.48
C ARG A 84 19.35 -1.31 18.02
N THR A 85 18.38 -1.03 17.15
CA THR A 85 16.97 -0.99 17.50
C THR A 85 16.29 -2.35 17.32
N GLN A 86 15.03 -2.46 17.76
CA GLN A 86 14.22 -3.67 17.52
C GLN A 86 13.92 -3.94 16.04
N SER A 87 14.15 -2.95 15.17
CA SER A 87 13.97 -3.05 13.72
C SER A 87 15.23 -3.54 13.00
N GLU A 88 16.33 -3.75 13.73
CA GLU A 88 17.67 -4.06 13.21
C GLU A 88 18.21 -5.35 13.85
N LYS A 89 17.40 -6.40 13.95
CA LYS A 89 17.84 -7.66 14.59
C LYS A 89 18.91 -8.35 13.75
N LEU A 90 18.77 -8.28 12.43
CA LEU A 90 19.65 -8.93 11.45
C LEU A 90 20.52 -7.90 10.72
N LEU A 91 19.94 -6.79 10.26
CA LEU A 91 20.64 -5.77 9.47
C LEU A 91 20.48 -4.38 10.13
N ALA A 92 21.58 -3.68 10.41
CA ALA A 92 21.53 -2.31 10.89
C ALA A 92 21.49 -1.29 9.74
N VAL A 93 20.92 -0.11 9.98
CA VAL A 93 20.87 0.98 8.98
C VAL A 93 22.28 1.41 8.54
N LYS A 94 23.26 1.37 9.44
CA LYS A 94 24.66 1.69 9.13
C LYS A 94 25.32 0.68 8.19
N GLU A 95 24.75 -0.53 8.08
CA GLU A 95 25.24 -1.65 7.26
C GLU A 95 24.55 -1.70 5.88
N PHE A 96 23.65 -0.76 5.59
CA PHE A 96 22.95 -0.71 4.31
C PHE A 96 23.91 -0.54 3.14
N GLU A 97 23.64 -1.31 2.08
CA GLU A 97 24.28 -1.12 0.78
C GLU A 97 23.88 0.25 0.21
N SER A 98 24.86 0.94 -0.36
CA SER A 98 24.71 2.31 -0.86
C SER A 98 25.05 2.43 -2.34
N HIS A 99 25.74 1.44 -2.93
CA HIS A 99 26.23 1.45 -4.31
C HIS A 99 26.94 2.76 -4.68
N LEU A 100 27.71 3.32 -3.74
CA LEU A 100 28.34 4.65 -3.88
C LEU A 100 29.28 4.73 -5.09
N ASP A 101 29.95 3.63 -5.38
CA ASP A 101 30.87 3.42 -6.50
C ASP A 101 30.16 3.40 -7.86
N LYS A 102 28.86 3.08 -7.88
CA LYS A 102 28.04 2.99 -9.11
C LYS A 102 27.20 4.24 -9.40
N LEU A 103 27.24 5.25 -8.53
CA LEU A 103 26.49 6.49 -8.76
C LEU A 103 27.07 7.29 -9.93
N ASP A 104 26.25 7.48 -10.96
CA ASP A 104 26.49 8.41 -12.06
C ASP A 104 26.38 9.89 -11.62
N ASN A 105 26.72 10.82 -12.52
CA ASN A 105 26.72 12.25 -12.21
C ASN A 105 25.31 12.79 -11.91
N GLU A 106 24.28 12.29 -12.61
CA GLU A 106 22.90 12.73 -12.42
C GLU A 106 22.41 12.38 -11.01
N LYS A 107 22.63 11.14 -10.57
CA LYS A 107 22.29 10.68 -9.21
C LYS A 107 23.09 11.43 -8.15
N ARG A 108 24.36 11.75 -8.39
CA ARG A 108 25.18 12.58 -7.47
C ARG A 108 24.62 13.99 -7.34
N GLU A 109 24.23 14.63 -8.43
CA GLU A 109 23.61 15.97 -8.43
C GLU A 109 22.27 15.96 -7.68
N LEU A 110 21.42 14.96 -7.92
CA LEU A 110 20.17 14.79 -7.18
C LEU A 110 20.41 14.65 -5.67
N ILE A 111 21.39 13.85 -5.26
CA ILE A 111 21.77 13.71 -3.84
C ILE A 111 22.28 15.03 -3.27
N GLN A 112 23.09 15.80 -4.01
CA GLN A 112 23.57 17.10 -3.52
C GLN A 112 22.42 18.12 -3.38
N ASN A 113 21.44 18.10 -4.28
CA ASN A 113 20.22 18.91 -4.16
C ASN A 113 19.41 18.54 -2.91
N ASP A 114 19.28 17.23 -2.63
CA ASP A 114 18.62 16.74 -1.42
C ASP A 114 19.40 17.13 -0.15
N ILE A 115 20.74 17.08 -0.16
CA ILE A 115 21.59 17.55 0.95
C ILE A 115 21.39 19.05 1.20
N ALA A 116 21.38 19.86 0.14
CA ALA A 116 21.13 21.30 0.24
C ALA A 116 19.74 21.58 0.85
N ALA A 117 18.71 20.85 0.41
CA ALA A 117 17.37 20.95 0.97
C ALA A 117 17.30 20.50 2.44
N LEU A 118 18.04 19.44 2.81
CA LEU A 118 18.16 18.97 4.19
C LEU A 118 18.71 20.09 5.09
N HIS A 119 19.83 20.70 4.71
CA HIS A 119 20.40 21.83 5.45
C HIS A 119 19.44 23.02 5.51
N HIS A 120 18.79 23.36 4.39
CA HIS A 120 17.89 24.50 4.31
C HIS A 120 16.67 24.36 5.25
N PHE A 121 16.02 23.19 5.26
CA PHE A 121 14.77 23.00 6.00
C PHE A 121 14.94 22.47 7.44
N TYR A 122 16.04 21.79 7.77
CA TYR A 122 16.17 21.04 9.04
C TYR A 122 17.31 21.50 9.96
N SER A 123 18.03 22.57 9.62
CA SER A 123 19.19 23.09 10.37
C SER A 123 18.97 23.35 11.87
N LYS A 124 17.73 23.61 12.30
CA LYS A 124 17.41 23.95 13.69
C LYS A 124 17.54 22.79 14.67
N HIS A 125 17.39 21.55 14.21
CA HIS A 125 17.20 20.40 15.10
C HIS A 125 18.18 19.24 14.86
N LEU A 126 18.95 19.29 13.77
CA LEU A 126 19.87 18.23 13.39
C LEU A 126 21.32 18.69 13.55
N GLU A 127 22.14 17.76 14.04
CA GLU A 127 23.59 17.79 13.84
C GLU A 127 23.87 16.97 12.60
N TYR A 128 24.69 17.52 11.71
CA TYR A 128 25.01 16.89 10.45
C TYR A 128 26.38 16.22 10.52
N PRO A 129 26.53 15.00 9.99
CA PRO A 129 27.85 14.50 9.65
C PRO A 129 28.42 15.29 8.46
N ASP A 130 29.64 14.96 8.04
CA ASP A 130 30.23 15.58 6.84
C ASP A 130 29.45 15.24 5.55
N ASN A 131 29.74 15.98 4.48
CA ASN A 131 29.04 15.81 3.20
C ASN A 131 29.21 14.39 2.64
N ALA A 132 30.39 13.77 2.80
CA ALA A 132 30.65 12.43 2.28
C ALA A 132 29.73 11.39 2.96
N ALA A 133 29.58 11.48 4.29
CA ALA A 133 28.67 10.65 5.05
C ALA A 133 27.19 10.90 4.68
N LEU A 134 26.80 12.15 4.39
CA LEU A 134 25.45 12.44 3.91
C LEU A 134 25.18 11.84 2.52
N VAL A 135 26.16 11.89 1.61
CA VAL A 135 26.02 11.26 0.29
C VAL A 135 25.80 9.75 0.43
N VAL A 136 26.58 9.09 1.30
CA VAL A 136 26.38 7.67 1.61
C VAL A 136 24.98 7.42 2.16
N LEU A 137 24.54 8.21 3.15
CA LEU A 137 23.23 8.02 3.77
C LEU A 137 22.08 8.20 2.78
N PHE A 138 22.12 9.21 1.91
CA PHE A 138 21.09 9.38 0.88
C PHE A 138 21.09 8.23 -0.13
N ALA A 139 22.26 7.73 -0.54
CA ALA A 139 22.36 6.56 -1.40
C ALA A 139 21.81 5.29 -0.72
N GLN A 140 22.10 5.08 0.57
CA GLN A 140 21.50 4.01 1.37
C GLN A 140 19.97 4.12 1.45
N VAL A 141 19.44 5.33 1.68
CA VAL A 141 17.98 5.55 1.73
C VAL A 141 17.33 5.25 0.40
N ASN A 142 17.96 5.62 -0.72
CA ASN A 142 17.43 5.33 -2.05
C ASN A 142 17.44 3.82 -2.37
N CYS A 143 18.46 3.08 -1.93
CA CYS A 143 18.55 1.64 -2.18
C CYS A 143 17.65 0.79 -1.26
N ASN A 144 17.36 1.26 -0.03
CA ASN A 144 16.72 0.45 1.02
C ASN A 144 15.38 1.05 1.52
N GLY A 145 14.93 2.14 0.91
CA GLY A 145 13.70 2.82 1.25
C GLY A 145 12.47 2.06 0.79
N PHE A 146 11.45 2.00 1.65
CA PHE A 146 10.17 1.38 1.33
C PHE A 146 9.09 2.44 1.18
N THR A 147 8.25 2.27 0.16
CA THR A 147 6.98 2.96 0.05
C THR A 147 5.90 2.15 0.78
N ILE A 148 5.23 2.79 1.75
CA ILE A 148 4.06 2.24 2.42
C ILE A 148 2.83 2.59 1.60
N GLU A 149 2.04 1.57 1.30
CA GLU A 149 0.85 1.68 0.47
C GLU A 149 -0.39 1.21 1.22
N ASP A 150 -1.57 1.71 0.83
CA ASP A 150 -2.86 1.23 1.33
C ASP A 150 -3.37 0.01 0.56
N GLU A 151 -4.59 -0.44 0.88
CA GLU A 151 -5.21 -1.60 0.24
C GLU A 151 -5.46 -1.46 -1.27
N GLU A 152 -5.42 -0.24 -1.80
CA GLU A 152 -5.55 0.07 -3.21
C GLU A 152 -4.20 0.36 -3.89
N LEU A 153 -3.10 0.12 -3.18
CA LEU A 153 -1.74 0.48 -3.58
C LEU A 153 -1.56 1.99 -3.78
N SER A 154 -2.27 2.80 -2.99
CA SER A 154 -2.05 4.25 -2.98
C SER A 154 -0.92 4.60 -2.02
N HIS A 155 0.00 5.47 -2.46
CA HIS A 155 1.13 5.95 -1.65
C HIS A 155 0.66 6.63 -0.36
N LEU A 156 1.05 6.08 0.80
CA LEU A 156 0.81 6.67 2.12
C LEU A 156 2.02 7.39 2.68
N GLY A 157 3.23 7.02 2.26
CA GLY A 157 4.50 7.63 2.68
C GLY A 157 5.65 6.61 2.71
N SER A 158 6.89 7.08 2.83
CA SER A 158 8.08 6.23 2.89
C SER A 158 8.52 5.86 4.32
N ALA A 159 9.30 4.78 4.44
CA ALA A 159 9.85 4.28 5.69
C ALA A 159 11.13 3.46 5.47
N ILE A 160 11.81 3.13 6.58
CA ILE A 160 12.97 2.24 6.62
C ILE A 160 12.64 1.03 7.48
N PHE A 161 12.82 -0.17 6.93
CA PHE A 161 12.63 -1.45 7.59
C PHE A 161 13.90 -2.30 7.44
N PRO A 162 14.90 -2.16 8.32
CA PRO A 162 16.22 -2.73 8.10
C PRO A 162 16.23 -4.24 7.92
N ASP A 163 15.56 -4.99 8.79
CA ASP A 163 15.46 -6.46 8.63
C ASP A 163 14.69 -6.90 7.37
N VAL A 164 13.79 -6.05 6.83
CA VAL A 164 13.04 -6.33 5.59
C VAL A 164 13.88 -5.99 4.36
N ALA A 165 14.74 -4.95 4.45
CA ALA A 165 15.67 -4.55 3.40
C ALA A 165 16.74 -5.62 3.11
N LEU A 166 16.96 -6.55 4.05
CA LEU A 166 17.86 -7.68 3.88
C LEU A 166 17.42 -8.67 2.78
N MET A 167 16.12 -8.76 2.49
CA MET A 167 15.60 -9.72 1.51
C MET A 167 15.92 -9.29 0.09
N ASN A 168 16.56 -10.16 -0.69
CA ASN A 168 16.90 -9.91 -2.08
C ASN A 168 15.67 -9.91 -3.01
N HIS A 169 15.88 -9.42 -4.23
CA HIS A 169 14.86 -9.37 -5.26
C HIS A 169 14.72 -10.69 -6.03
N SER A 170 13.49 -11.06 -6.37
CA SER A 170 13.19 -11.98 -7.47
C SER A 170 11.94 -11.54 -8.23
N CYS A 171 11.90 -11.73 -9.56
CA CYS A 171 10.67 -11.54 -10.34
C CYS A 171 9.65 -12.66 -10.12
N CYS A 172 10.05 -13.74 -9.43
CA CYS A 172 9.19 -14.81 -8.97
C CYS A 172 9.30 -14.96 -7.45
N PRO A 173 8.90 -13.94 -6.67
CA PRO A 173 9.13 -13.91 -5.22
C PRO A 173 8.40 -15.05 -4.49
N ASN A 174 8.92 -15.42 -3.32
CA ASN A 174 8.29 -16.39 -2.42
C ASN A 174 7.67 -15.70 -1.19
N VAL A 175 7.88 -14.40 -1.00
CA VAL A 175 7.17 -13.59 0.01
C VAL A 175 6.59 -12.29 -0.58
N ILE A 176 5.62 -11.71 0.13
CA ILE A 176 5.10 -10.36 -0.09
C ILE A 176 5.23 -9.57 1.22
N VAL A 177 5.54 -8.28 1.10
CA VAL A 177 5.55 -7.32 2.22
C VAL A 177 4.22 -6.57 2.23
N THR A 178 3.54 -6.56 3.37
CA THR A 178 2.34 -5.72 3.62
C THR A 178 2.52 -4.88 4.87
N TYR A 179 1.62 -3.92 5.10
CA TYR A 179 1.77 -2.96 6.19
C TYR A 179 0.56 -2.94 7.12
N LYS A 180 0.81 -3.11 8.42
CA LYS A 180 -0.17 -2.89 9.48
C LYS A 180 0.14 -1.57 10.20
N GLY A 181 -0.28 -0.48 9.57
CA GLY A 181 0.05 0.88 10.01
C GLY A 181 1.52 1.21 9.72
N THR A 182 2.39 0.98 10.71
CA THR A 182 3.86 1.21 10.65
C THR A 182 4.59 -0.05 11.09
N LEU A 183 4.08 -1.18 10.64
CA LEU A 183 4.67 -2.47 10.89
C LEU A 183 4.64 -3.20 9.56
N ALA A 184 5.81 -3.52 9.02
CA ALA A 184 5.91 -4.41 7.88
C ALA A 184 5.66 -5.85 8.35
N GLU A 185 4.82 -6.56 7.62
CA GLU A 185 4.60 -7.99 7.76
C GLU A 185 5.10 -8.68 6.49
N VAL A 186 5.95 -9.68 6.64
CA VAL A 186 6.49 -10.48 5.53
C VAL A 186 5.79 -11.83 5.56
N ARG A 187 5.12 -12.20 4.49
CA ARG A 187 4.30 -13.42 4.42
C ARG A 187 4.61 -14.22 3.17
N ALA A 188 4.73 -15.54 3.33
CA ALA A 188 5.01 -16.45 2.24
C ALA A 188 3.83 -16.51 1.25
N VAL A 189 4.14 -16.49 -0.04
CA VAL A 189 3.18 -16.70 -1.14
C VAL A 189 3.47 -17.96 -1.94
N LYS A 190 4.50 -18.69 -1.52
CA LYS A 190 4.91 -20.02 -1.97
C LYS A 190 5.37 -20.81 -0.75
N GLU A 191 5.45 -22.13 -0.90
CA GLU A 191 6.19 -22.96 0.04
C GLU A 191 7.67 -22.53 0.04
N ILE A 192 8.30 -22.57 1.21
CA ILE A 192 9.71 -22.19 1.41
C ILE A 192 10.34 -23.30 2.24
N GLU A 193 11.28 -24.03 1.64
CA GLU A 193 11.99 -25.13 2.29
C GLU A 193 13.20 -24.65 3.11
N PRO A 194 13.64 -25.38 4.14
CA PRO A 194 14.86 -25.05 4.88
C PRO A 194 16.08 -24.93 3.96
N GLY A 195 16.76 -23.79 4.02
CA GLY A 195 17.92 -23.49 3.19
C GLY A 195 17.60 -22.70 1.91
N GLU A 196 16.33 -22.52 1.57
CA GLU A 196 15.94 -21.61 0.48
C GLU A 196 16.06 -20.14 0.89
N GLU A 197 16.48 -19.31 -0.06
CA GLU A 197 16.55 -17.87 0.13
C GLU A 197 15.15 -17.22 0.05
N VAL A 198 14.95 -16.19 0.87
CA VAL A 198 13.69 -15.43 0.92
C VAL A 198 13.77 -14.23 -0.01
N PHE A 199 12.92 -14.21 -1.03
CA PHE A 199 12.87 -13.19 -2.06
C PHE A 199 11.55 -12.43 -2.09
N THR A 200 11.65 -11.11 -2.14
CA THR A 200 10.53 -10.20 -2.41
C THR A 200 10.66 -9.55 -3.80
N SER A 201 9.62 -8.85 -4.28
CA SER A 201 9.75 -8.03 -5.49
C SER A 201 10.00 -6.57 -5.13
N TYR A 202 10.99 -5.94 -5.77
CA TYR A 202 11.29 -4.50 -5.60
C TYR A 202 10.57 -3.62 -6.60
N ILE A 203 9.94 -4.24 -7.61
CA ILE A 203 9.37 -3.59 -8.77
C ILE A 203 8.01 -4.19 -9.12
N ASP A 204 7.28 -3.48 -9.98
CA ASP A 204 6.06 -4.01 -10.59
C ASP A 204 6.41 -5.15 -11.57
N LEU A 205 5.79 -6.31 -11.37
CA LEU A 205 6.03 -7.52 -12.15
C LEU A 205 5.24 -7.57 -13.47
N LEU A 206 4.43 -6.55 -13.79
CA LEU A 206 3.65 -6.48 -15.03
C LEU A 206 4.54 -6.48 -16.27
N TYR A 207 5.65 -5.74 -16.26
CA TYR A 207 6.42 -5.42 -17.47
C TYR A 207 7.30 -6.59 -17.96
N PRO A 208 7.74 -6.58 -19.23
CA PRO A 208 8.63 -7.59 -19.81
C PRO A 208 10.02 -7.57 -19.18
N THR A 209 10.82 -8.62 -19.42
CA THR A 209 12.11 -8.82 -18.75
C THR A 209 13.10 -7.69 -18.95
N GLU A 210 13.14 -7.09 -20.13
CA GLU A 210 14.03 -5.96 -20.43
C GLU A 210 13.66 -4.75 -19.56
N ASP A 211 12.39 -4.31 -19.59
CA ASP A 211 11.88 -3.18 -18.79
C ASP A 211 12.08 -3.39 -17.29
N ARG A 212 11.87 -4.62 -16.80
CA ARG A 212 12.13 -4.96 -15.39
C ARG A 212 13.61 -4.77 -15.05
N ASN A 213 14.52 -5.30 -15.87
CA ASN A 213 15.95 -5.17 -15.62
C ASN A 213 16.49 -3.76 -15.85
N ASP A 214 15.92 -2.97 -16.77
CA ASP A 214 16.21 -1.54 -16.90
C ASP A 214 15.94 -0.82 -15.57
N ARG A 215 14.76 -1.07 -14.98
CA ARG A 215 14.39 -0.49 -13.69
C ARG A 215 15.30 -0.96 -12.55
N LEU A 216 15.65 -2.25 -12.51
CA LEU A 216 16.53 -2.80 -11.48
C LEU A 216 17.96 -2.27 -11.59
N ARG A 217 18.49 -2.10 -12.81
CA ARG A 217 19.80 -1.48 -13.02
C ARG A 217 19.82 -0.02 -12.59
N ASP A 218 18.81 0.74 -13.00
CA ASP A 218 18.77 2.18 -12.72
C ASP A 218 18.57 2.48 -11.22
N SER A 219 17.69 1.73 -10.54
CA SER A 219 17.34 2.01 -9.14
C SER A 219 18.16 1.20 -8.12
N TYR A 220 18.65 0.01 -8.48
CA TYR A 220 19.29 -0.93 -7.56
C TYR A 220 20.63 -1.50 -8.08
N PHE A 221 21.09 -1.08 -9.26
CA PHE A 221 22.43 -1.37 -9.77
C PHE A 221 22.79 -2.86 -9.95
N PHE A 222 21.80 -3.70 -10.25
CA PHE A 222 21.99 -5.12 -10.57
C PHE A 222 21.07 -5.61 -11.71
N ASN A 223 21.43 -6.75 -12.29
CA ASN A 223 20.59 -7.51 -13.23
C ASN A 223 20.03 -8.74 -12.52
N CYS A 224 18.73 -8.97 -12.65
CA CYS A 224 18.07 -10.14 -12.10
C CYS A 224 18.23 -11.35 -13.01
N ASP A 225 18.70 -12.45 -12.45
CA ASP A 225 18.94 -13.75 -13.10
C ASP A 225 17.95 -14.83 -12.63
N CYS A 226 16.84 -14.44 -12.00
CA CYS A 226 15.80 -15.38 -11.59
C CYS A 226 15.18 -16.11 -12.80
N ARG A 227 14.45 -17.19 -12.54
CA ARG A 227 13.82 -18.04 -13.56
C ARG A 227 13.02 -17.25 -14.61
N GLU A 228 12.21 -16.27 -14.19
CA GLU A 228 11.40 -15.45 -15.12
C GLU A 228 12.27 -14.59 -16.04
N CYS A 229 13.43 -14.12 -15.57
CA CYS A 229 14.36 -13.31 -16.37
C CYS A 229 15.19 -14.16 -17.34
N VAL A 230 15.55 -15.38 -16.93
CA VAL A 230 16.31 -16.32 -17.77
C VAL A 230 15.43 -16.91 -18.86
N THR A 231 14.26 -17.43 -18.49
CA THR A 231 13.36 -18.14 -19.41
C THR A 231 12.54 -17.20 -20.30
N LYS A 232 12.23 -15.98 -19.81
CA LYS A 232 11.39 -14.98 -20.49
C LYS A 232 10.03 -15.53 -20.94
N GLU A 233 9.53 -16.57 -20.29
CA GLU A 233 8.31 -17.31 -20.69
C GLU A 233 7.09 -16.38 -20.89
N LYS A 234 6.92 -15.41 -19.98
CA LYS A 234 5.80 -14.46 -20.03
C LYS A 234 5.99 -13.29 -20.99
N ASP A 235 7.19 -13.06 -21.54
CA ASP A 235 7.45 -11.86 -22.34
C ASP A 235 6.62 -11.86 -23.63
N LYS A 236 6.42 -13.04 -24.24
CA LYS A 236 5.57 -13.18 -25.43
C LYS A 236 4.12 -12.79 -25.14
N GLU A 237 3.56 -13.26 -24.02
CA GLU A 237 2.18 -12.94 -23.63
C GLU A 237 2.03 -11.47 -23.20
N LYS A 238 3.04 -10.91 -22.55
CA LYS A 238 3.07 -9.50 -22.14
C LYS A 238 3.14 -8.56 -23.34
N LEU A 239 3.86 -8.97 -24.37
CA LEU A 239 4.05 -8.23 -25.62
C LEU A 239 3.10 -8.72 -26.73
N GLU A 240 1.92 -9.24 -26.38
CA GLU A 240 0.97 -9.79 -27.35
C GLU A 240 0.68 -8.77 -28.48
N ILE A 241 0.79 -9.24 -29.72
CA ILE A 241 0.63 -8.48 -30.95
C ILE A 241 -0.71 -8.86 -31.58
N ARG A 242 -1.40 -7.88 -32.17
CA ARG A 242 -2.67 -8.09 -32.87
C ARG A 242 -2.49 -9.05 -34.05
N LYS A 243 -3.42 -9.99 -34.19
CA LYS A 243 -3.46 -10.94 -35.32
C LYS A 243 -4.12 -10.27 -36.53
N LEU A 244 -3.29 -9.60 -37.33
CA LEU A 244 -3.70 -8.94 -38.58
C LEU A 244 -3.57 -9.90 -39.78
N SER A 245 -4.26 -9.61 -40.87
CA SER A 245 -4.11 -10.34 -42.13
C SER A 245 -2.70 -10.21 -42.71
N ASP A 246 -2.11 -9.03 -42.56
CA ASP A 246 -0.69 -8.77 -42.80
C ASP A 246 0.00 -8.52 -41.46
N PRO A 247 0.81 -9.46 -40.95
CA PRO A 247 1.40 -9.35 -39.63
C PRO A 247 2.43 -8.20 -39.59
N PRO A 248 2.46 -7.41 -38.51
CA PRO A 248 3.41 -6.31 -38.40
C PRO A 248 4.86 -6.84 -38.41
N SER A 249 5.74 -6.13 -39.13
CA SER A 249 7.15 -6.47 -39.19
C SER A 249 7.82 -6.36 -37.82
N ALA A 250 8.94 -7.07 -37.63
CA ALA A 250 9.70 -7.00 -36.38
C ALA A 250 10.22 -5.57 -36.08
N GLU A 251 10.47 -4.75 -37.11
CA GLU A 251 10.85 -3.35 -36.97
C GLU A 251 9.69 -2.51 -36.45
N THR A 252 8.50 -2.64 -37.05
CA THR A 252 7.29 -1.96 -36.60
C THR A 252 6.98 -2.26 -35.13
N VAL A 253 7.17 -3.52 -34.71
CA VAL A 253 6.98 -3.91 -33.30
C VAL A 253 8.00 -3.23 -32.39
N ARG A 254 9.30 -3.24 -32.74
CA ARG A 254 10.34 -2.56 -31.95
C ARG A 254 10.10 -1.06 -31.82
N ASP A 255 9.71 -0.42 -32.90
CA ASP A 255 9.40 1.02 -32.90
C ASP A 255 8.17 1.33 -32.04
N MET A 256 7.16 0.45 -32.04
CA MET A 256 6.00 0.62 -31.18
C MET A 256 6.33 0.41 -29.69
N ILE A 257 7.22 -0.54 -29.35
CA ILE A 257 7.72 -0.72 -27.97
C ILE A 257 8.48 0.53 -27.52
N LYS A 258 9.35 1.08 -28.38
CA LYS A 258 10.08 2.33 -28.09
C LYS A 258 9.11 3.50 -27.90
N TYR A 259 8.10 3.63 -28.75
CA TYR A 259 7.04 4.62 -28.60
C TYR A 259 6.31 4.45 -27.25
N ALA A 260 5.90 3.23 -26.90
CA ALA A 260 5.22 2.95 -25.65
C ALA A 260 6.06 3.35 -24.42
N ARG A 261 7.34 2.96 -24.36
CA ARG A 261 8.27 3.37 -23.29
C ARG A 261 8.35 4.89 -23.18
N ASN A 262 8.46 5.60 -24.30
CA ASN A 262 8.54 7.07 -24.32
C ASN A 262 7.24 7.73 -23.81
N VAL A 263 6.08 7.22 -24.21
CA VAL A 263 4.78 7.76 -23.75
C VAL A 263 4.57 7.53 -22.26
N ILE A 264 5.01 6.39 -21.72
CA ILE A 264 4.94 6.14 -20.27
C ILE A 264 5.71 7.20 -19.49
N GLU A 265 6.94 7.52 -19.93
CA GLU A 265 7.75 8.56 -19.30
C GLU A 265 7.20 9.98 -19.54
N GLU A 266 6.64 10.24 -20.74
CA GLU A 266 5.94 11.49 -21.03
C GLU A 266 4.75 11.68 -20.10
N PHE A 267 3.88 10.68 -19.97
CA PHE A 267 2.72 10.72 -19.07
C PHE A 267 3.15 10.94 -17.62
N ARG A 268 4.22 10.26 -17.17
CA ARG A 268 4.80 10.43 -15.83
C ARG A 268 5.21 11.87 -15.57
N ARG A 269 5.75 12.60 -16.56
CA ARG A 269 6.07 14.03 -16.44
C ARG A 269 4.80 14.89 -16.50
N ALA A 270 3.95 14.63 -17.49
CA ALA A 270 2.73 15.36 -17.79
C ALA A 270 1.77 15.48 -16.59
N LYS A 271 1.63 14.42 -15.79
CA LYS A 271 0.72 14.40 -14.63
C LYS A 271 0.98 15.51 -13.59
N HIS A 272 2.16 16.14 -13.64
CA HIS A 272 2.53 17.21 -12.71
C HIS A 272 2.08 18.60 -13.16
N TYR A 273 1.75 18.80 -14.44
CA TYR A 273 1.44 20.13 -14.97
C TYR A 273 0.28 20.17 -15.98
N LYS A 274 -0.14 19.04 -16.55
CA LYS A 274 -1.27 18.95 -17.48
C LYS A 274 -2.59 18.76 -16.76
N SER A 275 -3.66 19.26 -17.36
CA SER A 275 -5.04 19.07 -16.89
C SER A 275 -5.51 17.63 -17.05
N PRO A 276 -6.54 17.18 -16.30
CA PRO A 276 -7.10 15.84 -16.45
C PRO A 276 -7.56 15.51 -17.87
N SER A 277 -8.15 16.46 -18.61
CA SER A 277 -8.57 16.25 -20.00
C SER A 277 -7.39 16.01 -20.93
N GLU A 278 -6.31 16.78 -20.80
CA GLU A 278 -5.09 16.55 -21.59
C GLU A 278 -4.42 15.21 -21.25
N LEU A 279 -4.50 14.76 -19.99
CA LEU A 279 -3.98 13.45 -19.59
C LEU A 279 -4.79 12.30 -20.18
N LEU A 280 -6.11 12.42 -20.21
CA LEU A 280 -6.97 11.45 -20.90
C LEU A 280 -6.70 11.43 -22.40
N GLU A 281 -6.53 12.59 -23.03
CA GLU A 281 -6.17 12.70 -24.45
C GLU A 281 -4.84 11.98 -24.77
N ILE A 282 -3.82 12.15 -23.93
CA ILE A 282 -2.55 11.40 -24.08
C ILE A 282 -2.81 9.88 -24.01
N CYS A 283 -3.65 9.43 -23.07
CA CYS A 283 -3.97 8.00 -22.94
C CYS A 283 -4.74 7.50 -24.17
N GLU A 284 -5.76 8.22 -24.64
CA GLU A 284 -6.61 7.81 -25.76
C GLU A 284 -5.82 7.77 -27.07
N LEU A 285 -5.07 8.83 -27.39
CA LEU A 285 -4.25 8.88 -28.61
C LEU A 285 -3.16 7.80 -28.61
N SER A 286 -2.55 7.52 -27.46
CA SER A 286 -1.55 6.46 -27.35
C SER A 286 -2.14 5.06 -27.45
N LEU A 287 -3.32 4.82 -26.85
CA LEU A 287 -4.05 3.57 -26.99
C LEU A 287 -4.47 3.33 -28.44
N ASP A 288 -4.96 4.34 -29.14
CA ASP A 288 -5.34 4.23 -30.56
C ASP A 288 -4.13 3.89 -31.43
N LYS A 289 -3.02 4.60 -31.24
CA LYS A 289 -1.78 4.37 -32.00
C LYS A 289 -1.17 2.99 -31.71
N MET A 290 -1.04 2.63 -30.44
CA MET A 290 -0.52 1.31 -30.05
C MET A 290 -1.45 0.19 -30.48
N GLY A 291 -2.77 0.41 -30.44
CA GLY A 291 -3.78 -0.54 -30.87
C GLY A 291 -3.67 -0.94 -32.34
N ALA A 292 -2.97 -0.18 -33.19
CA ALA A 292 -2.67 -0.62 -34.55
C ALA A 292 -1.75 -1.87 -34.60
N VAL A 293 -0.96 -2.11 -33.56
CA VAL A 293 0.05 -3.19 -33.49
C VAL A 293 -0.20 -4.14 -32.33
N PHE A 294 -0.51 -3.61 -31.14
CA PHE A 294 -0.65 -4.37 -29.92
C PHE A 294 -2.08 -4.86 -29.69
N GLU A 295 -2.19 -6.04 -29.07
CA GLU A 295 -3.47 -6.54 -28.56
C GLU A 295 -3.89 -5.81 -27.28
N ASP A 296 -5.18 -5.78 -26.94
CA ASP A 296 -5.69 -5.12 -25.72
C ASP A 296 -5.05 -5.67 -24.43
N SER A 297 -4.57 -6.93 -24.45
CA SER A 297 -3.87 -7.56 -23.33
C SER A 297 -2.38 -7.23 -23.22
N ASN A 298 -1.82 -6.48 -24.16
CA ASN A 298 -0.43 -6.04 -24.13
C ASN A 298 -0.18 -5.12 -22.94
N VAL A 299 0.94 -5.29 -22.25
CA VAL A 299 1.24 -4.56 -21.01
C VAL A 299 1.34 -3.05 -21.19
N TYR A 300 1.73 -2.55 -22.36
CA TYR A 300 1.74 -1.12 -22.65
C TYR A 300 0.33 -0.55 -22.84
N MET A 301 -0.56 -1.33 -23.48
CA MET A 301 -1.99 -0.99 -23.55
C MET A 301 -2.59 -0.96 -22.15
N LEU A 302 -2.33 -1.98 -21.34
CA LEU A 302 -2.81 -2.06 -19.97
C LEU A 302 -2.30 -0.92 -19.09
N HIS A 303 -1.04 -0.51 -19.29
CA HIS A 303 -0.48 0.64 -18.58
C HIS A 303 -1.28 1.91 -18.87
N MET A 304 -1.56 2.22 -20.14
CA MET A 304 -2.31 3.43 -20.48
C MET A 304 -3.79 3.34 -20.11
N MET A 305 -4.40 2.16 -20.18
CA MET A 305 -5.74 1.95 -19.61
C MET A 305 -5.75 2.20 -18.09
N TYR A 306 -4.72 1.77 -17.36
CA TYR A 306 -4.61 2.00 -15.92
C TYR A 306 -4.43 3.49 -15.60
N GLN A 307 -3.60 4.21 -16.36
CA GLN A 307 -3.47 5.66 -16.20
C GLN A 307 -4.79 6.38 -16.50
N ALA A 308 -5.47 6.05 -17.60
CA ALA A 308 -6.78 6.61 -17.94
C ALA A 308 -7.83 6.34 -16.86
N MET A 309 -7.87 5.11 -16.33
CA MET A 309 -8.72 4.76 -15.19
C MET A 309 -8.44 5.66 -13.98
N GLY A 310 -7.17 5.92 -13.66
CA GLY A 310 -6.77 6.83 -12.59
C GLY A 310 -7.27 8.26 -12.81
N VAL A 311 -7.22 8.76 -14.04
CA VAL A 311 -7.75 10.09 -14.37
C VAL A 311 -9.28 10.13 -14.27
N CYS A 312 -10.00 9.11 -14.78
CA CYS A 312 -11.44 8.98 -14.61
C CYS A 312 -11.86 8.99 -13.13
N LEU A 313 -11.15 8.23 -12.27
CA LEU A 313 -11.37 8.22 -10.83
C LEU A 313 -11.19 9.61 -10.20
N TYR A 314 -10.19 10.37 -10.67
CA TYR A 314 -9.91 11.72 -10.17
C TYR A 314 -11.03 12.72 -10.53
N VAL A 315 -11.53 12.66 -11.77
CA VAL A 315 -12.63 13.54 -12.23
C VAL A 315 -14.02 13.02 -11.88
N GLN A 316 -14.10 11.92 -11.11
CA GLN A 316 -15.35 11.27 -10.69
C GLN A 316 -16.21 10.71 -11.84
N ASP A 317 -15.58 10.36 -12.97
CA ASP A 317 -16.19 9.57 -14.04
C ASP A 317 -16.13 8.08 -13.67
N TRP A 318 -17.08 7.64 -12.82
CA TRP A 318 -17.12 6.30 -12.27
C TRP A 318 -17.37 5.25 -13.36
N GLU A 319 -18.24 5.55 -14.33
CA GLU A 319 -18.52 4.69 -15.47
C GLU A 319 -17.29 4.53 -16.36
N GLY A 320 -16.54 5.60 -16.65
CA GLY A 320 -15.29 5.53 -17.39
C GLY A 320 -14.22 4.71 -16.68
N ALA A 321 -14.04 4.95 -15.38
CA ALA A 321 -13.12 4.15 -14.56
C ALA A 321 -13.51 2.66 -14.56
N LEU A 322 -14.80 2.36 -14.49
CA LEU A 322 -15.30 0.98 -14.54
C LEU A 322 -15.02 0.32 -15.91
N ARG A 323 -15.26 1.03 -17.02
CA ARG A 323 -14.99 0.53 -18.39
C ARG A 323 -13.53 0.13 -18.56
N TYR A 324 -12.59 0.98 -18.13
CA TYR A 324 -11.16 0.65 -18.18
C TYR A 324 -10.82 -0.52 -17.24
N GLY A 325 -11.28 -0.48 -15.99
CA GLY A 325 -11.02 -1.55 -15.02
C GLY A 325 -11.47 -2.94 -15.51
N GLN A 326 -12.61 -3.02 -16.19
CA GLN A 326 -13.12 -4.28 -16.76
C GLN A 326 -12.21 -4.85 -17.85
N LYS A 327 -11.59 -3.99 -18.67
CA LYS A 327 -10.60 -4.41 -19.67
C LYS A 327 -9.29 -4.87 -19.03
N ILE A 328 -8.87 -4.22 -17.94
CA ILE A 328 -7.56 -4.46 -17.30
C ILE A 328 -7.52 -5.78 -16.50
N ILE A 329 -8.57 -6.09 -15.75
CA ILE A 329 -8.48 -7.11 -14.68
C ILE A 329 -8.16 -8.52 -15.16
N ARG A 330 -8.67 -8.91 -16.35
CA ARG A 330 -8.45 -10.27 -16.88
C ARG A 330 -7.01 -10.46 -17.36
N PRO A 331 -6.43 -9.58 -18.20
CA PRO A 331 -5.00 -9.62 -18.51
C PRO A 331 -4.10 -9.50 -17.27
N TYR A 332 -4.41 -8.60 -16.33
CA TYR A 332 -3.66 -8.48 -15.06
C TYR A 332 -3.57 -9.82 -14.33
N SER A 333 -4.69 -10.54 -14.21
CA SER A 333 -4.74 -11.83 -13.52
C SER A 333 -3.93 -12.93 -14.21
N LYS A 334 -3.54 -12.76 -15.47
CA LYS A 334 -2.65 -13.69 -16.20
C LYS A 334 -1.18 -13.29 -16.06
N HIS A 335 -0.89 -12.01 -16.18
CA HIS A 335 0.49 -11.50 -16.22
C HIS A 335 1.15 -11.57 -14.85
N TYR A 336 0.42 -11.21 -13.79
CA TYR A 336 0.93 -11.26 -12.41
C TYR A 336 1.02 -12.68 -11.83
N PRO A 337 1.82 -12.88 -10.77
CA PRO A 337 1.77 -14.11 -9.97
C PRO A 337 0.38 -14.34 -9.33
N SER A 338 0.10 -15.60 -8.95
CA SER A 338 -1.19 -16.02 -8.39
C SER A 338 -1.62 -15.24 -7.15
N TYR A 339 -0.65 -14.82 -6.32
CA TYR A 339 -0.85 -13.87 -5.24
C TYR A 339 -0.15 -12.57 -5.61
N SER A 340 -0.93 -11.53 -5.89
CA SER A 340 -0.43 -10.22 -6.30
C SER A 340 -1.30 -9.12 -5.70
N LEU A 341 -0.67 -8.17 -5.01
CA LEU A 341 -1.37 -7.01 -4.46
C LEU A 341 -1.94 -6.12 -5.58
N ASN A 342 -1.30 -6.08 -6.75
CA ASN A 342 -1.80 -5.33 -7.91
C ASN A 342 -3.13 -5.91 -8.41
N VAL A 343 -3.25 -7.24 -8.44
CA VAL A 343 -4.50 -7.91 -8.83
C VAL A 343 -5.57 -7.74 -7.75
N ALA A 344 -5.21 -7.86 -6.48
CA ALA A 344 -6.13 -7.62 -5.36
C ALA A 344 -6.66 -6.18 -5.34
N SER A 345 -5.79 -5.19 -5.49
CA SER A 345 -6.13 -3.76 -5.58
C SER A 345 -7.06 -3.47 -6.76
N MET A 346 -6.81 -4.04 -7.93
CA MET A 346 -7.69 -3.86 -9.08
C MET A 346 -9.08 -4.47 -8.85
N TRP A 347 -9.17 -5.67 -8.26
CA TRP A 347 -10.45 -6.25 -7.86
C TRP A 347 -11.17 -5.40 -6.81
N LEU A 348 -10.43 -4.80 -5.88
CA LEU A 348 -10.98 -3.92 -4.86
C LEU A 348 -11.56 -2.64 -5.46
N LYS A 349 -10.81 -1.97 -6.35
CA LYS A 349 -11.27 -0.79 -7.11
C LYS A 349 -12.53 -1.10 -7.91
N LEU A 350 -12.53 -2.20 -8.66
CA LEU A 350 -13.72 -2.66 -9.39
C LEU A 350 -14.91 -2.95 -8.46
N GLY A 351 -14.66 -3.62 -7.34
CA GLY A 351 -15.68 -3.91 -6.35
C GLY A 351 -16.33 -2.64 -5.81
N ARG A 352 -15.52 -1.65 -5.45
CA ARG A 352 -15.99 -0.33 -4.97
C ARG A 352 -16.74 0.44 -6.06
N LEU A 353 -16.27 0.46 -7.31
CA LEU A 353 -16.96 1.08 -8.44
C LEU A 353 -18.32 0.44 -8.72
N TYR A 354 -18.40 -0.89 -8.76
CA TYR A 354 -19.68 -1.58 -8.92
C TYR A 354 -20.66 -1.28 -7.78
N MET A 355 -20.18 -1.19 -6.54
CA MET A 355 -21.03 -0.84 -5.40
C MET A 355 -21.54 0.61 -5.49
N ALA A 356 -20.69 1.54 -5.95
CA ALA A 356 -21.05 2.94 -6.16
C ALA A 356 -22.08 3.10 -7.30
N LEU A 357 -21.97 2.31 -8.36
CA LEU A 357 -22.89 2.27 -9.51
C LEU A 357 -24.07 1.31 -9.30
N GLU A 358 -24.39 1.00 -8.04
CA GLU A 358 -25.53 0.17 -7.62
C GLU A 358 -25.56 -1.27 -8.18
N ASN A 359 -24.51 -1.74 -8.83
CA ASN A 359 -24.35 -3.12 -9.30
C ASN A 359 -23.83 -4.03 -8.18
N ARG A 360 -24.67 -4.26 -7.18
CA ARG A 360 -24.33 -4.99 -5.95
C ARG A 360 -23.81 -6.41 -6.20
N THR A 361 -24.41 -7.13 -7.16
CA THR A 361 -24.03 -8.51 -7.46
C THR A 361 -22.60 -8.61 -8.00
N ALA A 362 -22.24 -7.74 -8.95
CA ALA A 362 -20.88 -7.68 -9.48
C ALA A 362 -19.89 -7.15 -8.43
N GLY A 363 -20.30 -6.14 -7.66
CA GLY A 363 -19.49 -5.56 -6.58
C GLY A 363 -19.09 -6.59 -5.54
N VAL A 364 -20.05 -7.35 -4.99
CA VAL A 364 -19.76 -8.41 -4.02
C VAL A 364 -18.85 -9.49 -4.60
N LYS A 365 -19.04 -9.86 -5.88
CA LYS A 365 -18.19 -10.85 -6.55
C LYS A 365 -16.75 -10.37 -6.67
N ALA A 366 -16.54 -9.11 -7.07
CA ALA A 366 -15.22 -8.50 -7.19
C ALA A 366 -14.54 -8.34 -5.82
N LEU A 367 -15.25 -7.86 -4.80
CA LEU A 367 -14.73 -7.73 -3.43
C LEU A 367 -14.31 -9.09 -2.85
N LYS A 368 -15.10 -10.15 -3.07
CA LYS A 368 -14.72 -11.51 -2.66
C LYS A 368 -13.46 -12.02 -3.34
N ARG A 369 -13.23 -11.64 -4.61
CA ARG A 369 -11.97 -11.97 -5.31
C ARG A 369 -10.78 -11.23 -4.71
N ALA A 370 -10.94 -9.94 -4.39
CA ALA A 370 -9.91 -9.17 -3.70
C ALA A 370 -9.57 -9.80 -2.34
N ILE A 371 -10.58 -10.13 -1.53
CA ILE A 371 -10.41 -10.79 -0.22
C ILE A 371 -9.69 -12.13 -0.38
N ALA A 372 -10.06 -12.98 -1.33
CA ALA A 372 -9.42 -14.28 -1.52
C ALA A 372 -7.91 -14.18 -1.81
N ILE A 373 -7.47 -13.12 -2.50
CA ILE A 373 -6.04 -12.87 -2.75
C ILE A 373 -5.38 -12.31 -1.49
N MET A 374 -6.02 -11.35 -0.81
CA MET A 374 -5.53 -10.76 0.44
C MET A 374 -5.51 -11.74 1.62
N GLU A 375 -6.35 -12.78 1.61
CA GLU A 375 -6.38 -13.85 2.62
C GLU A 375 -5.54 -15.06 2.22
N GLY A 376 -4.76 -14.98 1.12
CA GLY A 376 -3.95 -16.08 0.58
C GLY A 376 -3.07 -16.80 1.64
N PRO A 377 -2.36 -17.89 1.28
CA PRO A 377 -1.58 -18.71 2.20
C PRO A 377 -0.81 -17.85 3.21
N GLY A 378 -1.15 -17.99 4.50
CA GLY A 378 -0.53 -17.17 5.55
C GLY A 378 -1.17 -15.82 5.86
N GLY A 379 -2.34 -15.48 5.31
CA GLY A 379 -3.13 -14.30 5.65
C GLY A 379 -2.46 -12.97 5.30
N LEU A 380 -2.23 -12.73 4.00
CA LEU A 380 -1.55 -11.54 3.45
C LEU A 380 -2.08 -10.20 4.02
N ALA A 381 -3.34 -10.17 4.45
CA ALA A 381 -3.93 -9.18 5.34
C ALA A 381 -4.98 -9.84 6.25
N GLU A 382 -4.63 -10.18 7.50
CA GLU A 382 -5.59 -10.61 8.55
C GLU A 382 -6.71 -9.58 8.82
N HIS A 383 -6.60 -8.36 8.29
CA HIS A 383 -7.57 -7.27 8.50
C HIS A 383 -8.54 -7.10 7.33
N ALA A 384 -8.67 -8.12 6.46
CA ALA A 384 -9.75 -8.14 5.48
C ALA A 384 -11.17 -8.11 6.11
N HIS A 385 -11.26 -8.17 7.43
CA HIS A 385 -12.50 -8.12 8.19
C HIS A 385 -12.94 -6.69 8.60
N GLN A 386 -12.20 -5.64 8.23
CA GLN A 386 -12.55 -4.23 8.53
C GLN A 386 -12.84 -3.38 7.28
N TRP A 387 -13.17 -4.00 6.13
CA TRP A 387 -13.57 -3.27 4.93
C TRP A 387 -14.96 -2.66 5.09
N GLU A 388 -15.03 -1.42 5.59
CA GLU A 388 -16.26 -0.65 5.56
C GLU A 388 -16.57 -0.18 4.13
N ALA A 389 -17.79 -0.49 3.70
CA ALA A 389 -18.35 -0.08 2.44
C ALA A 389 -18.70 1.42 2.45
N CYS A 390 -18.64 1.98 1.24
CA CYS A 390 -19.15 3.27 0.76
C CYS A 390 -20.30 3.89 1.60
N PRO A 391 -20.38 5.24 1.74
CA PRO A 391 -21.45 5.93 2.47
C PRO A 391 -22.89 5.73 1.95
N CYS A 392 -23.12 4.83 0.97
CA CYS A 392 -24.45 4.51 0.46
C CYS A 392 -25.12 3.37 1.26
N LYS A 393 -25.56 3.68 2.50
CA LYS A 393 -26.66 3.03 3.25
C LYS A 393 -26.88 1.50 3.07
N THR A 394 -25.85 0.68 2.97
CA THR A 394 -25.96 -0.80 3.12
C THR A 394 -24.62 -1.37 3.57
N TRP A 395 -24.54 -1.76 4.85
CA TRP A 395 -23.33 -2.33 5.44
C TRP A 395 -23.26 -3.84 5.14
N ILE A 396 -22.13 -4.30 4.58
CA ILE A 396 -21.81 -5.73 4.51
C ILE A 396 -20.73 -5.99 5.55
N VAL A 397 -21.09 -6.64 6.65
CA VAL A 397 -20.12 -7.14 7.64
C VAL A 397 -20.01 -8.65 7.46
N VAL A 398 -18.80 -9.14 7.17
CA VAL A 398 -18.52 -10.58 7.05
C VAL A 398 -17.93 -11.06 8.38
N TYR A 399 -18.71 -11.83 9.16
CA TYR A 399 -18.24 -12.48 10.37
C TYR A 399 -17.80 -13.92 10.10
N ARG A 400 -16.72 -14.37 10.77
CA ARG A 400 -16.36 -15.79 10.87
C ARG A 400 -16.94 -16.36 12.17
N GLY A 401 -18.02 -17.13 12.06
CA GLY A 401 -18.43 -18.08 13.10
C GLY A 401 -17.78 -19.43 12.84
N SER A 402 -17.29 -20.10 13.88
CA SER A 402 -16.71 -21.44 13.81
C SER A 402 -17.61 -22.36 12.96
N SER A 403 -17.10 -22.74 11.79
CA SER A 403 -17.66 -23.67 10.79
C SER A 403 -18.78 -23.24 9.82
N LYS A 404 -19.29 -21.99 9.79
CA LYS A 404 -20.14 -21.49 8.67
C LYS A 404 -20.01 -19.98 8.42
N PHE A 405 -19.97 -19.58 7.14
CA PHE A 405 -20.13 -18.18 6.72
C PHE A 405 -21.57 -17.73 6.95
N THR A 406 -21.76 -16.59 7.62
CA THR A 406 -23.07 -15.90 7.67
C THR A 406 -22.89 -14.48 7.17
N VAL A 407 -23.52 -14.15 6.04
CA VAL A 407 -23.67 -12.77 5.57
C VAL A 407 -24.89 -12.19 6.28
N ALA A 408 -24.70 -11.28 7.23
CA ALA A 408 -25.80 -10.61 7.90
C ALA A 408 -26.07 -9.26 7.22
N LEU A 409 -27.24 -9.13 6.60
CA LEU A 409 -27.80 -7.85 6.18
C LEU A 409 -28.48 -7.21 7.39
N ALA A 410 -27.91 -6.13 7.93
CA ALA A 410 -28.63 -5.27 8.86
C ALA A 410 -29.30 -4.13 8.07
N VAL A 411 -30.61 -4.25 7.85
CA VAL A 411 -31.45 -3.12 7.44
C VAL A 411 -31.95 -2.47 8.73
N LEU A 412 -31.32 -1.37 9.16
CA LEU A 412 -31.92 -0.54 10.21
C LEU A 412 -32.81 0.51 9.53
N PRO A 413 -34.12 0.55 9.83
CA PRO A 413 -34.95 1.66 9.41
C PRO A 413 -34.52 2.91 10.18
N THR A 414 -34.46 4.02 9.46
CA THR A 414 -34.24 5.37 9.97
C THR A 414 -35.19 5.65 11.13
N LEU A 415 -34.64 5.73 12.34
CA LEU A 415 -35.28 6.42 13.46
C LEU A 415 -34.26 7.41 13.99
N THR A 416 -34.63 8.68 13.88
CA THR A 416 -34.12 9.75 14.73
C THR A 416 -34.28 9.37 16.22
N TRP A 417 -33.73 10.20 17.08
CA TRP A 417 -34.05 10.36 18.51
C TRP A 417 -32.91 10.05 19.49
N GLU A 418 -32.53 11.13 20.18
CA GLU A 418 -32.56 11.26 21.64
C GLU A 418 -32.42 9.98 22.48
N THR A 419 -31.48 10.07 23.41
CA THR A 419 -31.36 9.28 24.65
C THR A 419 -32.64 8.59 25.11
N LYS A 420 -32.64 7.25 25.08
CA LYS A 420 -33.36 6.42 26.06
C LYS A 420 -32.74 5.02 26.14
N VAL A 421 -32.26 4.71 27.35
CA VAL A 421 -31.75 3.40 27.80
C VAL A 421 -32.94 2.45 27.98
N ILE A 422 -33.04 1.35 27.23
CA ILE A 422 -33.92 0.22 27.58
C ILE A 422 -33.25 -1.14 27.29
N LYS A 423 -33.31 -2.01 28.30
CA LYS A 423 -32.78 -3.38 28.44
C LYS A 423 -33.28 -4.37 27.37
N ALA A 424 -32.38 -5.16 26.81
CA ALA A 424 -32.72 -6.35 26.02
C ALA A 424 -32.90 -7.58 26.93
N LYS A 425 -34.13 -8.14 26.94
CA LYS A 425 -34.48 -9.46 27.49
C LYS A 425 -34.48 -10.51 26.37
N ARG A 426 -33.91 -11.68 26.69
CA ARG A 426 -33.95 -12.99 25.98
C ARG A 426 -35.31 -13.35 25.39
N CYS A 427 -35.30 -14.02 24.23
CA CYS A 427 -36.24 -15.11 23.94
C CYS A 427 -35.66 -16.12 22.92
N GLN A 428 -35.26 -17.30 23.41
CA GLN A 428 -35.12 -18.53 22.63
C GLN A 428 -36.34 -19.40 22.96
N ARG A 429 -37.11 -19.80 21.95
CA ARG A 429 -37.96 -21.01 21.92
C ARG A 429 -37.50 -21.76 20.67
N GLY A 430 -37.31 -23.07 20.64
CA GLY A 430 -37.59 -24.16 21.56
C GLY A 430 -37.77 -25.39 20.67
N LEU A 431 -37.15 -26.52 20.99
CA LEU A 431 -37.47 -27.86 20.48
C LEU A 431 -36.49 -28.88 21.08
N TRP A 432 -36.86 -29.53 22.19
CA TRP A 432 -37.09 -30.98 22.27
C TRP A 432 -37.36 -31.40 23.72
N ARG A 433 -38.28 -32.36 23.86
CA ARG A 433 -38.91 -32.82 25.10
C ARG A 433 -38.11 -33.95 25.75
N SER A 434 -38.31 -34.03 27.07
CA SER A 434 -38.31 -35.19 27.96
C SER A 434 -37.06 -36.06 28.05
N TRP A 435 -36.46 -36.10 29.25
CA TRP A 435 -36.49 -37.30 30.07
C TRP A 435 -36.35 -36.95 31.56
N ASN A 436 -36.86 -37.86 32.38
CA ASN A 436 -37.36 -37.70 33.73
C ASN A 436 -36.30 -37.72 34.84
N LYS A 437 -36.67 -37.06 35.95
CA LYS A 437 -36.52 -37.46 37.36
C LYS A 437 -35.18 -37.32 38.12
N GLN A 438 -35.37 -36.75 39.32
CA GLN A 438 -34.66 -37.01 40.60
C GLN A 438 -33.22 -36.48 40.71
N ASP A 439 -32.77 -35.87 41.81
CA ASP A 439 -33.38 -35.66 43.12
C ASP A 439 -32.55 -34.61 43.88
N SER A 440 -33.22 -33.81 44.73
CA SER A 440 -32.74 -33.30 46.04
C SER A 440 -31.50 -32.37 46.11
N LYS A 441 -31.36 -31.36 46.98
CA LYS A 441 -32.11 -30.84 48.13
C LYS A 441 -31.53 -29.46 48.48
N HIS A 442 -32.42 -28.46 48.61
CA HIS A 442 -32.51 -27.35 49.59
C HIS A 442 -31.32 -26.46 50.07
N PRO A 443 -31.63 -25.22 50.55
CA PRO A 443 -30.80 -24.02 50.46
C PRO A 443 -30.56 -23.39 51.87
N PRO A 444 -30.65 -22.06 52.10
CA PRO A 444 -29.56 -21.15 52.41
C PRO A 444 -29.57 -20.63 53.86
N SER A 445 -28.52 -19.93 54.31
CA SER A 445 -28.60 -19.10 55.51
C SER A 445 -27.82 -17.79 55.38
N PHE A 446 -28.57 -16.71 55.55
CA PHE A 446 -28.18 -15.33 55.84
C PHE A 446 -27.26 -15.23 57.07
N SER A 447 -26.34 -14.27 57.09
CA SER A 447 -26.45 -13.03 57.90
C SER A 447 -25.15 -12.24 57.91
N ALA A 448 -25.30 -10.92 57.86
CA ALA A 448 -24.23 -9.93 57.91
C ALA A 448 -23.75 -9.64 59.35
N ALA A 449 -22.57 -9.01 59.41
CA ALA A 449 -22.21 -7.85 60.24
C ALA A 449 -21.04 -7.99 61.23
N SER A 450 -20.27 -6.90 61.27
CA SER A 450 -19.22 -6.50 62.24
C SER A 450 -17.90 -7.28 62.14
N GLY A 451 -16.73 -6.69 62.33
CA GLY A 451 -16.30 -5.39 62.82
C GLY A 451 -14.77 -5.42 62.83
N GLY A 452 -14.12 -4.25 62.90
CA GLY A 452 -12.73 -4.10 62.50
C GLY A 452 -11.65 -4.52 63.51
N ARG A 453 -10.42 -4.34 63.02
CA ARG A 453 -9.11 -4.22 63.70
C ARG A 453 -8.50 -5.51 64.27
N LYS A 454 -7.36 -5.91 63.70
CA LYS A 454 -6.05 -5.44 64.16
C LYS A 454 -5.16 -5.12 62.98
#